data_AF-A0AAX3XAC0-F1
#
_entry.id   AF-A0AAX3XAC0-F1
#
_cell.length_a   1.000
_cell.length_b   1.000
_cell.length_c   1.000
_cell.angle_alpha   90.00
_cell.angle_beta   90.00
_cell.angle_gamma   90.00
#
_symmetry.space_group_name_H-M   'P 1'
#
loop_
_entity.id
_entity.type
_entity.pdbx_description
1 polymer ?
#
loop_
_entity_poly.entity_id
_entity_poly.type
_entity_poly.pdbx_seq_one_letter_code
_entity_poly.pdbx_strand_id
1 'polypeptide(L)'
;MMNVESIDLLTVTYVKNKILSAAKIGMNSTKIAVPTKYANAVKNMLEKLGYGVSVSAGATNDTQTFLVAYTYPQLSSEECKTSGGIGIITAENAHDIATKNFEIGSMVNGIVLKIINQAKKGINDSENIVKEKFTDVYFVLDEAVLEYLKSYQIYVYLTDDGSTVIFKPSKDR
;
A
#
# COMPACT_ATOMS: atom_id res chain seq x y z
N MET A 1 4.14 -35.68 -6.46
CA MET A 1 3.07 -35.23 -5.54
C MET A 1 3.36 -33.80 -5.17
N MET A 2 2.47 -32.88 -5.53
CA MET A 2 2.62 -31.45 -5.22
C MET A 2 2.29 -31.30 -3.73
N ASN A 3 3.26 -30.91 -2.91
CA ASN A 3 3.01 -30.57 -1.52
C ASN A 3 2.13 -29.32 -1.56
N VAL A 4 0.83 -29.46 -1.35
CA VAL A 4 -0.06 -28.32 -1.21
C VAL A 4 0.24 -27.74 0.17
N GLU A 5 1.25 -26.89 0.26
CA GLU A 5 1.41 -26.03 1.42
C GLU A 5 0.18 -25.14 1.46
N SER A 6 -0.76 -25.46 2.35
CA SER A 6 -1.91 -24.63 2.64
C SER A 6 -1.39 -23.30 3.19
N ILE A 7 -1.59 -22.20 2.45
CA ILE A 7 -1.32 -20.85 2.95
C ILE A 7 -2.10 -20.68 4.25
N ASP A 8 -1.45 -20.23 5.31
CA ASP A 8 -2.15 -19.99 6.56
C ASP A 8 -3.12 -18.80 6.42
N LEU A 9 -4.22 -18.84 7.16
CA LEU A 9 -5.27 -17.82 7.05
C LEU A 9 -4.81 -16.43 7.54
N LEU A 10 -3.77 -16.33 8.38
CA LEU A 10 -3.22 -15.04 8.79
C LEU A 10 -2.51 -14.38 7.61
N THR A 11 -1.71 -15.12 6.86
CA THR A 11 -1.08 -14.63 5.61
C THR A 11 -2.13 -14.17 4.60
N VAL A 12 -3.19 -14.96 4.38
CA VAL A 12 -4.29 -14.58 3.47
C VAL A 12 -5.00 -13.31 3.95
N THR A 13 -5.33 -13.23 5.23
CA THR A 13 -6.00 -12.06 5.84
C THR A 13 -5.13 -10.81 5.77
N TYR A 14 -3.82 -10.95 6.00
CA TYR A 14 -2.86 -9.86 5.88
C TYR A 14 -2.79 -9.33 4.45
N VAL A 15 -2.65 -10.20 3.44
CA VAL A 15 -2.64 -9.82 2.03
C VAL A 15 -3.95 -9.11 1.65
N LYS A 16 -5.10 -9.68 2.03
CA LYS A 16 -6.43 -9.10 1.83
C LYS A 16 -6.51 -7.67 2.35
N ASN A 17 -6.16 -7.49 3.62
CA ASN A 17 -6.29 -6.20 4.31
C ASN A 17 -5.36 -5.18 3.69
N LYS A 18 -4.11 -5.54 3.35
CA LYS A 18 -3.16 -4.62 2.70
C LYS A 18 -3.66 -4.12 1.34
N ILE A 19 -4.28 -4.99 0.53
CA ILE A 19 -4.87 -4.60 -0.75
C ILE A 19 -6.06 -3.68 -0.54
N LEU A 20 -7.02 -4.08 0.31
CA LEU A 20 -8.23 -3.32 0.55
C LEU A 20 -7.94 -1.94 1.14
N SER A 21 -7.04 -1.87 2.12
CA SER A 21 -6.61 -0.62 2.75
C SER A 21 -5.96 0.33 1.75
N ALA A 22 -5.05 -0.18 0.89
CA ALA A 22 -4.43 0.63 -0.15
C ALA A 22 -5.46 1.16 -1.17
N ALA A 23 -6.40 0.32 -1.59
CA ALA A 23 -7.44 0.74 -2.52
C ALA A 23 -8.36 1.81 -1.90
N LYS A 24 -8.73 1.67 -0.62
CA LYS A 24 -9.58 2.65 0.10
C LYS A 24 -8.96 4.04 0.18
N ILE A 25 -7.63 4.14 0.15
CA ILE A 25 -6.92 5.42 0.14
C ILE A 25 -6.52 5.86 -1.27
N GLY A 26 -7.08 5.25 -2.31
CA GLY A 26 -6.88 5.64 -3.70
C GLY A 26 -5.58 5.17 -4.35
N MET A 27 -4.85 4.23 -3.72
CA MET A 27 -3.64 3.66 -4.31
C MET A 27 -4.01 2.53 -5.28
N ASN A 28 -3.32 2.46 -6.42
CA ASN A 28 -3.53 1.41 -7.42
C ASN A 28 -2.54 0.23 -7.32
N SER A 29 -1.70 0.25 -6.29
CA SER A 29 -0.77 -0.82 -5.98
C SER A 29 -0.37 -0.78 -4.50
N THR A 30 0.14 -1.89 -3.98
CA THR A 30 0.67 -1.95 -2.62
C THR A 30 1.84 -2.92 -2.52
N LYS A 31 2.72 -2.67 -1.55
CA LYS A 31 3.83 -3.57 -1.21
C LYS A 31 3.41 -4.45 -0.04
N ILE A 32 3.62 -5.76 -0.18
CA ILE A 32 3.23 -6.75 0.82
C ILE A 32 4.43 -7.65 1.11
N ALA A 33 4.83 -7.75 2.38
CA ALA A 33 5.81 -8.74 2.81
C ALA A 33 5.12 -10.09 2.99
N VAL A 34 5.59 -11.11 2.27
CA VAL A 34 5.03 -12.47 2.30
C VAL A 34 6.11 -13.43 2.79
N PRO A 35 5.82 -14.33 3.75
CA PRO A 35 6.78 -15.36 4.15
C PRO A 35 7.24 -16.19 2.95
N THR A 36 8.55 -16.43 2.82
CA THR A 36 9.15 -17.09 1.64
C THR A 36 8.51 -18.45 1.35
N LYS A 37 8.15 -19.22 2.39
CA LYS A 37 7.41 -20.49 2.25
C LYS A 37 6.08 -20.36 1.49
N TYR A 38 5.37 -19.23 1.64
CA TYR A 38 4.06 -19.01 1.01
C TYR A 38 4.13 -18.23 -0.30
N ALA A 39 5.31 -17.76 -0.71
CA ALA A 39 5.45 -16.82 -1.82
C ALA A 39 4.82 -17.34 -3.13
N ASN A 40 5.14 -18.56 -3.55
CA ASN A 40 4.59 -19.13 -4.79
C ASN A 40 3.08 -19.29 -4.74
N ALA A 41 2.55 -19.73 -3.59
CA ALA A 41 1.12 -19.94 -3.42
C ALA A 41 0.34 -18.61 -3.41
N VAL A 42 0.86 -17.59 -2.71
CA VAL A 42 0.28 -16.23 -2.68
C VAL A 42 0.35 -15.59 -4.06
N LYS A 43 1.47 -15.71 -4.78
CA LYS A 43 1.60 -15.19 -6.15
C LYS A 43 0.54 -15.78 -7.06
N ASN A 44 0.45 -17.11 -7.10
CA ASN A 44 -0.51 -17.82 -7.94
C ASN A 44 -1.96 -17.47 -7.58
N MET A 45 -2.27 -17.26 -6.30
CA MET A 45 -3.59 -16.82 -5.85
C MET A 45 -3.91 -15.41 -6.37
N LEU A 46 -2.98 -14.46 -6.24
CA LEU A 46 -3.17 -13.08 -6.70
C LEU A 46 -3.30 -12.99 -8.23
N GLU A 47 -2.47 -13.72 -8.99
CA GLU A 47 -2.56 -13.74 -10.45
C GLU A 47 -3.91 -14.30 -10.94
N LYS A 48 -4.46 -15.33 -10.26
CA LYS A 48 -5.81 -15.86 -10.54
C LYS A 48 -6.94 -14.89 -10.24
N LEU A 49 -6.69 -13.87 -9.41
CA LEU A 49 -7.61 -12.77 -9.09
C LEU A 49 -7.36 -11.54 -9.97
N GLY A 50 -6.51 -11.65 -10.99
CA GLY A 50 -6.25 -10.59 -11.97
C GLY A 50 -5.20 -9.57 -11.54
N TYR A 51 -4.47 -9.78 -10.44
CA TYR A 51 -3.42 -8.85 -10.01
C TYR A 51 -2.14 -9.02 -10.84
N GLY A 52 -1.48 -7.91 -11.15
CA GLY A 52 -0.08 -7.93 -11.57
C GLY A 52 0.84 -8.06 -10.36
N VAL A 53 1.71 -9.06 -10.32
CA VAL A 53 2.58 -9.32 -9.17
C VAL A 53 4.05 -9.32 -9.59
N SER A 54 4.82 -8.37 -9.04
CA SER A 54 6.29 -8.37 -9.12
C SER A 54 6.87 -8.74 -7.76
N VAL A 55 7.89 -9.59 -7.74
CA VAL A 55 8.49 -10.11 -6.51
C VAL A 55 9.95 -9.69 -6.43
N SER A 56 10.38 -9.22 -5.26
CA SER A 56 11.77 -8.91 -4.94
C SER A 56 12.17 -9.50 -3.58
N ALA A 57 13.46 -9.43 -3.25
CA ALA A 57 13.95 -9.79 -1.93
C ALA A 57 13.18 -9.02 -0.83
N GLY A 58 12.90 -9.70 0.29
CA GLY A 58 12.27 -9.10 1.47
C GLY A 58 13.26 -8.33 2.34
N ALA A 59 12.74 -7.66 3.37
CA ALA A 59 13.56 -7.01 4.40
C ALA A 59 14.31 -8.03 5.28
N THR A 60 13.82 -9.28 5.32
CA THR A 60 14.44 -10.40 6.03
C THR A 60 14.58 -11.59 5.09
N ASN A 61 15.51 -12.50 5.38
CA ASN A 61 15.73 -13.72 4.60
C ASN A 61 14.48 -14.63 4.53
N ASP A 62 13.57 -14.49 5.50
CA ASP A 62 12.36 -15.31 5.60
C ASP A 62 11.14 -14.70 4.90
N THR A 63 11.33 -13.57 4.21
CA THR A 63 10.26 -12.86 3.50
C THR A 63 10.63 -12.48 2.08
N GLN A 64 9.62 -12.34 1.23
CA GLN A 64 9.71 -11.71 -0.09
C GLN A 64 8.78 -10.51 -0.13
N THR A 65 9.20 -9.46 -0.83
CA THR A 65 8.37 -8.26 -1.04
C THR A 65 7.61 -8.40 -2.35
N PHE A 66 6.30 -8.33 -2.27
CA PHE A 66 5.39 -8.37 -3.41
C PHE A 66 4.92 -6.96 -3.71
N LEU A 67 5.18 -6.48 -4.92
CA LEU A 67 4.48 -5.34 -5.49
C LEU A 67 3.23 -5.88 -6.19
N VAL A 68 2.08 -5.65 -5.59
CA VAL A 68 0.77 -6.08 -6.09
C VAL A 68 0.10 -4.88 -6.75
N ALA A 69 -0.06 -4.93 -8.06
CA ALA A 69 -0.62 -3.86 -8.88
C ALA A 69 -2.01 -4.25 -9.43
N TYR A 70 -2.91 -3.28 -9.43
CA TYR A 70 -4.26 -3.39 -9.95
C TYR A 70 -4.69 -2.11 -10.69
N THR A 71 -3.75 -1.28 -11.13
CA THR A 71 -4.02 -0.17 -12.06
C THR A 71 -4.64 -0.67 -13.36
N TYR A 72 -4.14 -1.81 -13.84
CA TYR A 72 -4.63 -2.50 -15.04
C TYR A 72 -4.85 -3.97 -14.67
N PRO A 73 -6.07 -4.33 -14.24
CA PRO A 73 -6.41 -5.72 -13.96
C PRO A 73 -6.06 -6.61 -15.14
N GLN A 74 -5.37 -7.73 -14.88
CA GLN A 74 -4.94 -8.67 -15.91
C GLN A 74 -6.06 -9.63 -16.35
N LEU A 75 -7.13 -9.69 -15.56
CA LEU A 75 -8.34 -10.48 -15.79
C LEU A 75 -9.53 -9.62 -15.39
N SER A 76 -10.65 -9.76 -16.11
CA SER A 76 -11.95 -9.28 -15.63
C SER A 76 -12.44 -10.13 -14.44
N SER A 77 -13.39 -9.62 -13.65
CA SER A 77 -13.94 -10.35 -12.52
C SER A 77 -14.65 -11.65 -12.92
N GLU A 78 -15.15 -11.74 -14.14
CA GLU A 78 -15.78 -12.96 -14.70
C GLU A 78 -14.74 -14.05 -15.04
N GLU A 79 -13.54 -13.64 -15.45
CA GLU A 79 -12.42 -14.55 -15.75
C GLU A 79 -11.66 -14.99 -14.50
N CYS A 80 -11.85 -14.28 -13.38
CA CYS A 80 -11.21 -14.59 -12.12
C CYS A 80 -11.68 -15.93 -11.56
N LYS A 81 -10.74 -16.83 -11.25
CA LYS A 81 -11.04 -18.10 -10.59
C LYS A 81 -11.18 -17.90 -9.08
N THR A 82 -12.34 -17.40 -8.64
CA THR A 82 -12.65 -17.06 -7.24
C THR A 82 -12.65 -18.26 -6.30
N SER A 83 -12.78 -19.49 -6.82
CA SER A 83 -12.82 -20.74 -6.05
C SER A 83 -11.52 -21.08 -5.28
N GLY A 84 -10.44 -20.30 -5.44
CA GLY A 84 -9.18 -20.46 -4.69
C GLY A 84 -8.70 -19.22 -3.94
N GLY A 85 -9.45 -18.11 -3.96
CA GLY A 85 -9.05 -16.82 -3.39
C GLY A 85 -9.94 -16.40 -2.22
N ILE A 86 -10.08 -17.26 -1.20
CA ILE A 86 -11.04 -17.06 -0.10
C ILE A 86 -10.85 -15.67 0.53
N GLY A 87 -11.81 -14.78 0.23
CA GLY A 87 -11.96 -13.47 0.88
C GLY A 87 -11.15 -12.30 0.31
N ILE A 88 -10.27 -12.51 -0.68
CA ILE A 88 -9.55 -11.41 -1.36
C ILE A 88 -10.42 -10.93 -2.53
N ILE A 89 -10.60 -9.62 -2.65
CA ILE A 89 -11.32 -9.01 -3.79
C ILE A 89 -10.57 -9.24 -5.11
N THR A 90 -11.25 -9.13 -6.24
CA THR A 90 -10.58 -9.16 -7.55
C THR A 90 -9.76 -7.89 -7.77
N ALA A 91 -8.78 -7.93 -8.67
CA ALA A 91 -8.02 -6.75 -9.07
C ALA A 91 -8.92 -5.64 -9.64
N GLU A 92 -9.95 -6.00 -10.41
CA GLU A 92 -10.95 -5.06 -10.92
C GLU A 92 -11.73 -4.38 -9.78
N ASN A 93 -12.21 -5.13 -8.79
CA ASN A 93 -12.88 -4.54 -7.63
C ASN A 93 -11.93 -3.63 -6.82
N ALA A 94 -10.66 -4.00 -6.67
CA ALA A 94 -9.67 -3.15 -6.02
C ALA A 94 -9.41 -1.86 -6.83
N HIS A 95 -9.34 -1.98 -8.16
CA HIS A 95 -9.21 -0.85 -9.07
C HIS A 95 -10.39 0.13 -8.94
N ASP A 96 -11.62 -0.39 -8.95
CA ASP A 96 -12.83 0.43 -8.83
C ASP A 96 -12.88 1.20 -7.50
N ILE A 97 -12.48 0.54 -6.41
CA ILE A 97 -12.37 1.19 -5.09
C ILE A 97 -11.30 2.29 -5.13
N ALA A 98 -10.12 2.01 -5.70
CA ALA A 98 -9.05 2.99 -5.81
C ALA A 98 -9.44 4.20 -6.67
N THR A 99 -10.07 3.97 -7.81
CA THR A 99 -10.55 5.04 -8.70
C THR A 99 -11.58 5.93 -8.01
N LYS A 100 -12.52 5.35 -7.23
CA LYS A 100 -13.47 6.12 -6.43
C LYS A 100 -12.81 6.99 -5.36
N ASN A 101 -11.63 6.60 -4.88
CA ASN A 101 -10.88 7.31 -3.84
C ASN A 101 -9.64 8.04 -4.41
N PHE A 102 -9.58 8.25 -5.72
CA PHE A 102 -8.40 8.79 -6.40
C PHE A 102 -7.95 10.15 -5.84
N GLU A 103 -8.88 11.01 -5.45
CA GLU A 103 -8.56 12.33 -4.88
C GLU A 103 -7.72 12.21 -3.60
N ILE A 104 -8.06 11.27 -2.70
CA ILE A 104 -7.28 11.00 -1.48
C ILE A 104 -5.88 10.53 -1.87
N GLY A 105 -5.77 9.55 -2.76
CA GLY A 105 -4.49 9.03 -3.22
C GLY A 105 -3.61 10.10 -3.86
N SER A 106 -4.21 11.00 -4.65
CA SER A 106 -3.56 12.16 -5.27
C SER A 106 -3.00 13.13 -4.22
N MET A 107 -3.79 13.46 -3.19
CA MET A 107 -3.35 14.35 -2.10
C MET A 107 -2.18 13.74 -1.31
N VAL A 108 -2.29 12.46 -0.92
CA VAL A 108 -1.21 11.74 -0.22
C VAL A 108 0.08 11.72 -1.06
N ASN A 109 -0.03 11.36 -2.34
CA ASN A 109 1.13 11.34 -3.24
C ASN A 109 1.72 12.74 -3.46
N GLY A 110 0.87 13.78 -3.51
CA GLY A 110 1.30 15.17 -3.58
C GLY A 110 2.19 15.56 -2.39
N ILE A 111 1.84 15.14 -1.17
CA ILE A 111 2.65 15.36 0.04
C ILE A 111 3.99 14.64 -0.07
N VAL A 112 3.99 13.36 -0.47
CA VAL A 112 5.21 12.56 -0.67
C VAL A 112 6.14 13.23 -1.68
N LEU A 113 5.61 13.66 -2.82
CA LEU A 113 6.39 14.32 -3.87
C LEU A 113 6.94 15.68 -3.42
N LYS A 114 6.17 16.47 -2.66
CA LYS A 114 6.67 17.73 -2.06
C LYS A 114 7.92 17.46 -1.21
N ILE A 115 7.85 16.48 -0.30
CA ILE A 115 8.97 16.14 0.59
C ILE A 115 10.19 15.60 -0.18
N ILE A 116 9.98 14.67 -1.13
CA ILE A 116 11.06 14.11 -1.95
C ILE A 116 11.73 15.21 -2.79
N ASN A 117 10.95 16.12 -3.38
CA ASN A 117 11.49 17.19 -4.22
C ASN A 117 12.25 18.24 -3.40
N GLN A 118 11.83 18.52 -2.16
CA GLN A 118 12.58 19.37 -1.23
C GLN A 118 13.92 18.73 -0.87
N ALA A 119 13.94 17.43 -0.54
CA ALA A 119 15.18 16.70 -0.26
C ALA A 119 16.16 16.73 -1.45
N LYS A 120 15.65 16.52 -2.67
CA LYS A 120 16.47 16.60 -3.90
C LYS A 120 17.08 17.98 -4.14
N LYS A 121 16.48 19.04 -3.60
CA LYS A 121 17.01 20.41 -3.65
C LYS A 121 18.03 20.71 -2.55
N GLY A 122 18.38 19.72 -1.72
CA GLY A 122 19.33 19.88 -0.62
C GLY A 122 18.74 20.56 0.62
N ILE A 123 17.41 20.67 0.72
CA ILE A 123 16.75 21.15 1.94
C ILE A 123 16.98 20.11 3.03
N ASN A 124 17.49 20.55 4.18
CA ASN A 124 17.76 19.65 5.30
C ASN A 124 16.45 19.08 5.86
N ASP A 125 16.51 17.91 6.50
CA ASP A 125 15.30 17.23 7.00
C ASP A 125 14.56 18.03 8.08
N SER A 126 15.25 18.91 8.82
CA SER A 126 14.62 19.81 9.80
C SER A 126 13.75 20.90 9.17
N GLU A 127 14.03 21.28 7.93
CA GLU A 127 13.32 22.30 7.17
C GLU A 127 12.37 21.68 6.12
N ASN A 128 12.58 20.40 5.78
CA ASN A 128 11.77 19.64 4.84
C ASN A 128 10.42 19.25 5.47
N ILE A 129 9.57 20.25 5.69
CA ILE A 129 8.29 20.11 6.36
C ILE A 129 7.17 20.56 5.43
N VAL A 130 6.14 19.74 5.32
CA VAL A 130 4.86 20.12 4.69
C VAL A 130 3.83 20.34 5.79
N LYS A 131 3.14 21.46 5.76
CA LYS A 131 2.05 21.80 6.69
C LYS A 131 0.75 21.95 5.91
N GLU A 132 -0.29 21.27 6.34
CA GLU A 132 -1.62 21.34 5.73
C GLU A 132 -2.67 21.53 6.84
N LYS A 133 -3.80 22.17 6.54
CA LYS A 133 -4.91 22.26 7.52
C LYS A 133 -5.49 20.87 7.75
N PHE A 134 -5.82 20.54 9.00
CA PHE A 134 -6.38 19.22 9.32
C PHE A 134 -7.66 18.92 8.53
N THR A 135 -8.51 19.93 8.28
CA THR A 135 -9.74 19.78 7.47
C THR A 135 -9.48 19.34 6.04
N ASP A 136 -8.32 19.71 5.49
CA ASP A 136 -7.97 19.46 4.09
C ASP A 136 -7.31 18.09 3.93
N VAL A 137 -6.78 17.53 5.03
CA VAL A 137 -6.08 16.24 5.06
C VAL A 137 -6.60 15.27 6.11
N TYR A 138 -7.87 15.36 6.50
CA TYR A 138 -8.44 14.54 7.59
C TYR A 138 -8.30 13.02 7.36
N PHE A 139 -8.15 12.60 6.09
CA PHE A 139 -7.88 11.21 5.70
C PHE A 139 -6.58 10.65 6.29
N VAL A 140 -5.65 11.48 6.79
CA VAL A 140 -4.42 11.02 7.45
C VAL A 140 -4.65 10.27 8.76
N LEU A 141 -5.87 10.31 9.31
CA LEU A 141 -6.25 9.48 10.45
C LEU A 141 -6.48 8.01 10.08
N ASP A 142 -6.57 7.69 8.78
CA ASP A 142 -6.64 6.31 8.33
C ASP A 142 -5.25 5.65 8.48
N GLU A 143 -5.20 4.52 9.18
CA GLU A 143 -3.98 3.75 9.41
C GLU A 143 -3.23 3.43 8.10
N ALA A 144 -3.95 3.15 7.02
CA ALA A 144 -3.37 2.84 5.73
C ALA A 144 -2.59 4.03 5.14
N VAL A 145 -3.08 5.26 5.37
CA VAL A 145 -2.38 6.48 4.94
C VAL A 145 -1.08 6.63 5.74
N LEU A 146 -1.15 6.43 7.06
CA LEU A 146 0.03 6.52 7.94
C LEU A 146 1.09 5.47 7.60
N GLU A 147 0.68 4.22 7.35
CA GLU A 147 1.57 3.15 6.91
C GLU A 147 2.22 3.46 5.55
N TYR A 148 1.43 3.99 4.61
CA TYR A 148 1.93 4.40 3.29
C TYR A 148 2.99 5.50 3.43
N LEU A 149 2.72 6.56 4.18
CA LEU A 149 3.67 7.64 4.44
C LEU A 149 4.95 7.14 5.14
N LYS A 150 4.80 6.23 6.10
CA LYS A 150 5.93 5.61 6.80
C LYS A 150 6.83 4.80 5.86
N SER A 151 6.28 4.18 4.81
CA SER A 151 7.08 3.48 3.79
C SER A 151 8.03 4.41 3.01
N TYR A 152 7.75 5.72 3.01
CA TYR A 152 8.61 6.78 2.50
C TYR A 152 9.40 7.50 3.61
N GLN A 153 9.42 6.95 4.83
CA GLN A 153 10.03 7.56 6.03
C GLN A 153 9.42 8.92 6.38
N ILE A 154 8.16 9.17 6.00
CA ILE A 154 7.42 10.39 6.32
C ILE A 154 6.54 10.13 7.55
N TYR A 155 6.64 11.01 8.53
CA TYR A 155 5.93 10.95 9.79
C TYR A 155 4.98 12.13 9.92
N VAL A 156 3.82 11.86 10.50
CA VAL A 156 2.69 12.78 10.60
C VAL A 156 2.47 13.19 12.05
N TYR A 157 2.31 14.49 12.28
CA TYR A 157 2.10 15.08 13.59
C TYR A 157 0.93 16.05 13.52
N LEU A 158 0.19 16.17 14.61
CA LEU A 158 -0.84 17.18 14.78
C LEU A 158 -0.30 18.28 15.70
N THR A 159 -0.60 19.54 15.41
CA THR A 159 -0.31 20.65 16.33
C THR A 159 -1.18 20.57 17.59
N ASP A 160 -0.73 21.21 18.67
CA ASP A 160 -1.43 21.18 19.97
C ASP A 160 -2.88 21.70 19.89
N ASP A 161 -3.14 22.64 18.98
CA ASP A 161 -4.48 23.20 18.73
C ASP A 161 -5.35 22.35 17.78
N GLY A 162 -4.81 21.25 17.24
CA GLY A 162 -5.51 20.36 16.32
C GLY A 162 -5.78 20.93 14.92
N SER A 163 -5.30 22.15 14.61
CA SER A 163 -5.67 22.85 13.38
C SER A 163 -4.82 22.46 12.17
N THR A 164 -3.58 22.02 12.42
CA THR A 164 -2.57 21.80 11.39
C THR A 164 -1.93 20.43 11.51
N VAL A 165 -1.79 19.75 10.37
CA VAL A 165 -1.04 18.51 10.23
C VAL A 165 0.34 18.81 9.66
N ILE A 166 1.37 18.25 10.27
CA ILE A 166 2.78 18.41 9.93
C ILE A 166 3.30 17.08 9.40
N PHE A 167 3.83 17.08 8.18
CA PHE A 167 4.51 15.94 7.57
C PHE A 167 6.01 16.24 7.52
N LYS A 168 6.84 15.33 8.04
CA LYS A 168 8.30 15.47 8.03
C LYS A 168 9.02 14.13 7.79
N PRO A 169 10.17 14.13 7.11
CA PRO A 169 11.03 12.95 7.02
C PRO A 169 11.64 12.60 8.40
N SER A 170 11.90 11.32 8.67
CA SER A 170 12.70 10.91 9.85
C SER A 170 14.20 11.01 9.60
N LYS A 171 14.93 11.29 10.69
CA LYS A 171 16.38 11.39 10.79
C LYS A 171 17.14 10.07 10.72
N ASP A 172 16.45 8.92 10.75
CA ASP A 172 17.12 7.62 10.80
C ASP A 172 17.52 7.16 9.39
N ARG A 173 18.65 7.70 8.89
CA ARG A 173 19.41 7.15 7.76
C ARG A 173 20.85 6.91 8.13
#